data_AF-A0A836RVA8-F1
#
_entry.id   AF-A0A836RVA8-F1
#
_cell.length_a   1.000
_cell.length_b   1.000
_cell.length_c   1.000
_cell.angle_alpha   90.00
_cell.angle_beta   90.00
_cell.angle_gamma   90.00
#
_symmetry.space_group_name_H-M   'P 1'
#
loop_
_entity.id
_entity.type
_entity.pdbx_description
1 polymer ?
#
loop_
_entity_poly.entity_id
_entity_poly.type
_entity_poly.pdbx_seq_one_letter_code
_entity_poly.pdbx_strand_id
1 'polypeptide(L)'
;MDRARGAAFTQGLVDADNLLAALSIGMVGAKLDVVGGVLQLVGSPPPLTSLLDPVLDAALPASVEGPYVGLREYERGNDHDVAIGMGVLGSLVNEWPDRFYHS
;
A
#
# COMPACT_ATOMS: atom_id res chain seq x y z
N MET A 1 -12.22 19.48 14.89
CA MET A 1 -12.00 18.58 13.73
C MET A 1 -12.41 17.20 14.17
N ASP A 2 -13.37 16.62 13.45
CA ASP A 2 -14.10 15.43 13.84
C ASP A 2 -13.23 14.18 13.66
N ARG A 3 -12.91 13.47 14.76
CA ARG A 3 -12.02 12.29 14.80
C ARG A 3 -12.63 11.03 14.15
N ALA A 4 -13.78 11.15 13.50
CA ALA A 4 -14.66 10.03 13.13
C ALA A 4 -14.44 9.42 11.73
N ARG A 5 -13.28 9.63 11.08
CA ARG A 5 -13.02 9.12 9.70
C ARG A 5 -11.86 8.14 9.58
N GLY A 6 -11.46 7.49 10.66
CA GLY A 6 -10.52 6.35 10.63
C GLY A 6 -11.26 5.02 10.53
N ALA A 7 -10.63 3.99 9.94
CA ALA A 7 -11.09 2.61 10.07
C ALA A 7 -11.24 2.24 11.55
N ALA A 8 -12.14 1.30 11.88
CA ALA A 8 -12.47 0.98 13.29
C ALA A 8 -11.23 0.67 14.15
N PHE A 9 -10.21 0.02 13.56
CA PHE A 9 -8.95 -0.28 14.23
C PHE A 9 -8.11 0.96 14.59
N THR A 10 -8.21 2.06 13.83
CA THR A 10 -7.44 3.28 14.11
C THR A 10 -8.11 4.21 15.12
N GLN A 11 -9.36 3.93 15.50
CA GLN A 11 -10.10 4.74 16.46
C GLN A 11 -9.66 4.45 17.90
N GLY A 12 -8.66 5.20 18.37
CA GLY A 12 -8.23 5.20 19.78
C GLY A 12 -7.22 4.13 20.17
N LEU A 13 -6.80 3.28 19.22
CA LEU A 13 -5.74 2.27 19.43
C LEU A 13 -4.39 2.68 18.80
N VAL A 14 -4.42 3.58 17.82
CA VAL A 14 -3.25 4.00 17.07
C VAL A 14 -2.99 5.48 17.35
N ASP A 15 -1.81 5.77 17.87
CA ASP A 15 -1.31 7.13 17.99
C ASP A 15 -0.52 7.49 16.73
N ALA A 16 -1.12 8.32 15.88
CA ALA A 16 -0.54 8.74 14.61
C ALA A 16 0.79 9.48 14.79
N ASP A 17 0.95 10.21 15.90
CA ASP A 17 2.18 10.98 16.19
C ASP A 17 3.37 10.05 16.49
N ASN A 18 3.11 8.78 16.77
CA ASN A 18 4.11 7.74 17.02
C ASN A 18 4.33 6.81 15.82
N LEU A 19 3.74 7.09 14.66
CA LEU A 19 3.92 6.32 13.44
C LEU A 19 4.76 7.08 12.41
N LEU A 20 5.86 6.46 11.98
CA LEU A 20 6.71 7.02 10.92
C LEU A 20 6.08 6.81 9.53
N ALA A 21 5.55 5.62 9.29
CA ALA A 21 4.92 5.23 8.03
C ALA A 21 4.10 3.94 8.21
N ALA A 22 3.23 3.66 7.27
CA ALA A 22 2.45 2.44 7.17
C ALA A 22 2.73 1.75 5.83
N LEU A 23 2.83 0.42 5.87
CA LEU A 23 2.92 -0.43 4.69
C LEU A 23 1.71 -1.36 4.68
N SER A 24 0.89 -1.25 3.64
CA SER A 24 -0.16 -2.22 3.36
C SER A 24 0.35 -3.28 2.41
N ILE A 25 -0.05 -4.52 2.64
CA ILE A 25 0.26 -5.65 1.78
C ILE A 25 -1.08 -6.25 1.38
N GLY A 26 -1.46 -6.06 0.12
CA GLY A 26 -2.79 -6.39 -0.38
C GLY A 26 -2.73 -7.32 -1.57
N MET A 27 -3.58 -8.34 -1.59
CA MET A 27 -3.74 -9.24 -2.75
C MET A 27 -2.43 -9.88 -3.21
N VAL A 28 -1.50 -10.13 -2.29
CA VAL A 28 -0.24 -10.82 -2.59
C VAL A 28 -0.41 -12.34 -2.55
N GLY A 29 0.38 -13.05 -3.36
CA GLY A 29 0.38 -14.51 -3.43
C GLY A 29 -0.64 -15.09 -4.39
N ALA A 30 -1.18 -14.28 -5.31
CA ALA A 30 -2.02 -14.78 -6.36
C ALA A 30 -1.18 -15.48 -7.45
N LYS A 31 -1.78 -16.44 -8.14
CA LYS A 31 -1.17 -17.05 -9.33
C LYS A 31 -1.34 -16.07 -10.50
N LEU A 32 -0.38 -15.17 -10.69
CA LEU A 32 -0.46 -14.06 -11.66
C LEU A 32 -0.75 -14.52 -13.10
N ASP A 33 -0.29 -15.72 -13.49
CA ASP A 33 -0.61 -16.34 -14.77
C ASP A 33 -2.11 -16.68 -14.93
N VAL A 34 -2.75 -17.08 -13.83
CA VAL A 34 -4.17 -17.44 -13.77
C VAL A 34 -5.06 -16.22 -13.61
N VAL A 35 -4.71 -15.30 -12.70
CA VAL A 35 -5.55 -14.13 -12.38
C VAL A 35 -5.26 -12.91 -13.25
N GLY A 36 -4.12 -12.84 -13.92
CA GLY A 36 -3.62 -11.58 -14.48
C GLY A 36 -3.11 -10.64 -13.38
N GLY A 37 -2.56 -9.50 -13.75
CA GLY A 37 -1.92 -8.57 -12.82
C GLY A 37 -0.40 -8.73 -12.71
N VAL A 38 0.20 -7.85 -11.90
CA VAL A 38 1.65 -7.71 -11.71
C VAL A 38 1.93 -7.19 -10.31
N LEU A 39 3.04 -7.62 -9.70
CA LEU A 39 3.45 -7.06 -8.43
C LEU A 39 3.96 -5.63 -8.63
N GLN A 40 3.47 -4.71 -7.80
CA GLN A 40 3.86 -3.30 -7.82
C GLN A 40 3.92 -2.72 -6.42
N LEU A 41 4.60 -1.58 -6.30
CA LEU A 41 4.60 -0.74 -5.11
C LEU A 41 3.86 0.55 -5.44
N VAL A 42 2.76 0.82 -4.76
CA VAL A 42 2.05 2.10 -4.84
C VAL A 42 2.58 3.00 -3.72
N GLY A 43 3.18 4.13 -4.11
CA GLY A 43 3.78 5.08 -3.18
C GLY A 43 2.77 6.03 -2.55
N SER A 44 3.24 6.78 -1.56
CA SER A 44 2.43 7.83 -0.95
C SER A 44 2.22 9.04 -1.89
N PRO A 45 1.07 9.73 -1.83
CA PRO A 45 0.79 10.86 -2.72
C PRO A 45 1.63 12.10 -2.35
N PRO A 46 2.05 12.95 -3.32
CA PRO A 46 2.63 14.24 -3.00
C PRO A 46 1.68 15.13 -2.15
N PRO A 47 2.19 15.91 -1.18
CA PRO A 47 3.60 16.06 -0.79
C PRO A 47 4.08 15.00 0.22
N LEU A 48 3.26 14.02 0.58
CA LEU A 48 3.53 12.98 1.57
C LEU A 48 4.43 11.86 1.03
N THR A 49 5.46 12.16 0.24
CA THR A 49 6.33 11.13 -0.31
C THR A 49 7.07 10.40 0.80
N SER A 50 6.93 9.07 0.88
CA SER A 50 7.55 8.27 1.91
C SER A 50 9.03 8.03 1.62
N LEU A 51 9.90 8.18 2.62
CA LEU A 51 11.29 7.73 2.51
C LEU A 51 11.40 6.20 2.43
N LEU A 52 10.33 5.47 2.78
CA LEU A 52 10.28 4.02 2.61
C LEU A 52 10.05 3.62 1.15
N ASP A 53 9.36 4.43 0.35
CA ASP A 53 9.06 4.12 -1.05
C ASP A 53 10.31 3.74 -1.86
N PRO A 54 11.41 4.55 -1.88
CA PRO A 54 12.62 4.18 -2.62
C PRO A 54 13.36 2.98 -2.00
N VAL A 55 13.27 2.77 -0.69
CA VAL A 55 13.90 1.62 -0.01
C VAL A 55 13.19 0.33 -0.41
N LEU A 56 11.86 0.34 -0.40
CA LEU A 56 11.02 -0.78 -0.81
C LEU A 56 11.18 -1.06 -2.30
N ASP A 57 11.17 -0.02 -3.15
CA ASP A 57 11.35 -0.15 -4.59
C ASP A 57 12.70 -0.81 -4.95
N ALA A 58 13.76 -0.49 -4.21
CA ALA A 58 15.06 -1.12 -4.38
C ALA A 58 15.12 -2.56 -3.85
N ALA A 59 14.36 -2.89 -2.79
CA ALA A 59 14.42 -4.19 -2.14
C ALA A 59 13.52 -5.25 -2.79
N LEU A 60 12.33 -4.85 -3.26
CA LEU A 60 11.33 -5.76 -3.81
C LEU A 60 11.82 -6.62 -4.99
N PRO A 61 12.56 -6.10 -5.99
CA PRO A 61 13.03 -6.90 -7.12
C PRO A 61 13.85 -8.13 -6.73
N ALA A 62 14.58 -8.06 -5.61
CA ALA A 62 15.39 -9.16 -5.10
C ALA A 62 14.66 -10.05 -4.08
N SER A 63 13.49 -9.62 -3.60
CA SER A 63 12.80 -10.22 -2.46
C SER A 63 11.52 -10.98 -2.84
N VAL A 64 11.10 -10.91 -4.10
CA VAL A 64 9.83 -11.47 -4.56
C VAL A 64 10.02 -12.37 -5.78
N GLU A 65 9.21 -13.43 -5.86
CA GLU A 65 9.15 -14.30 -7.01
C GLU A 65 8.07 -13.78 -7.97
N GLY A 66 8.47 -13.36 -9.17
CA GLY A 66 7.55 -12.89 -10.21
C GLY A 66 7.86 -11.48 -10.73
N PRO A 67 7.09 -11.01 -11.73
CA PRO A 67 7.33 -9.70 -12.35
C PRO A 67 6.97 -8.57 -11.39
N TYR A 68 7.99 -7.84 -10.95
CA TYR A 68 7.84 -6.56 -10.26
C TYR A 68 7.95 -5.42 -11.26
N VAL A 69 6.98 -4.51 -11.27
CA VAL A 69 6.92 -3.41 -12.26
C VAL A 69 7.38 -2.05 -11.71
N GLY A 70 7.89 -2.00 -10.49
CA GLY A 70 8.43 -0.78 -9.88
C GLY A 70 7.40 0.01 -9.06
N LEU A 71 7.89 1.12 -8.52
CA LEU A 71 7.12 2.15 -7.87
C LEU A 71 6.13 2.81 -8.85
N ARG A 72 4.88 2.93 -8.41
CA ARG A 72 3.77 3.59 -9.08
C ARG A 72 3.32 4.81 -8.30
N GLU A 73 2.72 5.76 -9.02
CA GLU A 73 2.01 6.88 -8.42
C GLU A 73 0.87 6.37 -7.53
N TYR A 74 0.50 7.19 -6.55
CA TYR A 74 -0.55 6.87 -5.60
C TYR A 74 -1.87 6.47 -6.28
N GLU A 75 -2.44 5.38 -5.80
CA GLU A 75 -3.74 4.85 -6.22
C GLU A 75 -4.55 4.47 -4.97
N ARG A 76 -5.79 4.98 -4.90
CA ARG A 76 -6.72 4.65 -3.81
C ARG A 76 -7.29 3.24 -4.00
N GLY A 77 -7.45 2.50 -2.91
CA GLY A 77 -8.19 1.23 -2.92
C GLY A 77 -7.78 0.23 -1.85
N ASN A 78 -6.99 0.63 -0.85
CA ASN A 78 -6.46 -0.27 0.18
C ASN A 78 -6.21 0.47 1.51
N ASP A 79 -5.92 -0.25 2.60
CA ASP A 79 -5.87 0.32 3.94
C ASP A 79 -4.75 1.36 4.15
N HIS A 80 -3.77 1.46 3.25
CA HIS A 80 -2.79 2.56 3.23
C HIS A 80 -3.47 3.95 3.11
N ASP A 81 -4.67 4.00 2.52
CA ASP A 81 -5.50 5.21 2.44
C ASP A 81 -5.89 5.75 3.80
N VAL A 82 -6.08 4.86 4.79
CA VAL A 82 -6.41 5.23 6.16
C VAL A 82 -5.23 5.91 6.84
N ALA A 83 -4.02 5.37 6.65
CA ALA A 83 -2.79 5.97 7.17
C ALA A 83 -2.57 7.37 6.57
N ILE A 84 -2.71 7.49 5.24
CA ILE A 84 -2.62 8.78 4.54
C ILE A 84 -3.66 9.77 5.09
N GLY A 85 -4.90 9.33 5.33
CA GLY A 85 -5.96 10.14 5.92
C GLY A 85 -5.67 10.62 7.36
N MET A 86 -4.78 9.91 8.07
CA MET A 86 -4.29 10.29 9.41
C MET A 86 -3.04 11.20 9.35
N GLY A 87 -2.56 11.55 8.16
CA GLY A 87 -1.32 12.30 7.98
C GLY A 87 -0.05 11.44 8.09
N VAL A 88 -0.19 10.12 8.11
CA VAL A 88 0.92 9.16 8.14
C VAL A 88 1.26 8.76 6.71
N LEU A 89 2.55 8.68 6.40
CA LEU A 89 3.04 8.21 5.09
C LEU A 89 2.57 6.76 4.87
N GLY A 90 1.98 6.45 3.72
CA GLY A 90 1.35 5.16 3.45
C GLY A 90 1.74 4.59 2.09
N SER A 91 2.29 3.38 2.07
CA SER A 91 2.67 2.67 0.85
C SER A 91 1.90 1.35 0.75
N LEU A 92 1.75 0.82 -0.46
CA LEU A 92 1.04 -0.43 -0.71
C LEU A 92 1.86 -1.33 -1.63
N VAL A 93 2.14 -2.56 -1.20
CA VAL A 93 2.62 -3.64 -2.08
C VAL A 93 1.42 -4.48 -2.49
N ASN A 94 1.21 -4.64 -3.80
CA ASN A 94 0.07 -5.40 -4.30
C ASN A 94 0.25 -5.97 -5.71
N GLU A 95 -0.67 -6.87 -6.09
CA GLU A 95 -0.65 -7.55 -7.39
C GLU A 95 -1.78 -7.16 -8.36
N TRP A 96 -2.77 -6.34 -7.93
CA TRP A 96 -4.05 -6.03 -8.60
C TRP A 96 -4.49 -7.08 -9.65
N PRO A 97 -5.26 -8.11 -9.27
CA PRO A 97 -5.70 -9.13 -10.23
C PRO A 97 -6.68 -8.57 -11.28
N ASP A 98 -6.38 -8.79 -12.55
CA ASP A 98 -7.25 -8.36 -13.68
C ASP A 98 -8.54 -9.20 -13.79
N ARG A 99 -8.52 -10.43 -13.27
CA ARG A 99 -9.60 -11.41 -13.39
C ARG A 99 -10.00 -11.97 -12.02
N PHE A 100 -11.26 -12.34 -11.91
CA PHE A 100 -11.88 -13.02 -10.75
C PHE A 100 -11.91 -12.22 -9.44
N TYR A 101 -11.52 -10.94 -9.48
CA TYR A 101 -11.56 -10.06 -8.33
C TYR A 101 -13.01 -9.66 -8.01
N HIS A 102 -13.47 -9.94 -6.78
CA HIS A 102 -14.86 -9.71 -6.31
C HIS A 102 -15.97 -10.36 -7.16
N SER A 103 -15.66 -11.44 -7.89
CA SER A 103 -16.63 -12.19 -8.70
C SER A 103 -17.05 -13.51 -8.08
#